data_AF-A0A972Q1C1-F1
#
_entry.id   AF-A0A972Q1C1-F1
#
_cell.length_a   1.000
_cell.length_b   1.000
_cell.length_c   1.000
_cell.angle_alpha   90.00
_cell.angle_beta   90.00
_cell.angle_gamma   90.00
#
_symmetry.space_group_name_H-M   'P 1'
#
loop_
_entity.id
_entity.type
_entity.pdbx_description
1 polymer ?
#
loop_
_entity_poly.entity_id
_entity_poly.type
_entity_poly.pdbx_seq_one_letter_code
_entity_poly.pdbx_strand_id
1 'polypeptide(L)'
;MNPDSYDPMLESLKYQLEILKTELESIDKTVARIDEITQTIKNWAIVTWAGVISLAVGQPELRKYIMITALLPLIFWYMDGYWRHLQRRSTFRAIKIREFLNDERLQKSFAQKKLVGFLIYDPIGHQYKDLPEYKKYIAARRTLNFAEVRNFYLGLIIISVILGVVFFYI
;
A
#
# COMPACT_ATOMS: atom_id res chain seq x y z
N MET A 1 19.90 39.24 -21.68
CA MET A 1 18.58 38.60 -21.42
C MET A 1 17.52 39.61 -21.82
N ASN A 2 16.68 39.31 -22.82
CA ASN A 2 15.68 40.26 -23.32
C ASN A 2 14.47 40.27 -22.35
N PRO A 3 14.13 41.41 -21.72
CA PRO A 3 13.05 41.48 -20.73
C PRO A 3 11.65 41.16 -21.27
N ASP A 4 11.48 41.12 -22.59
CA ASP A 4 10.20 40.80 -23.27
C ASP A 4 9.90 39.29 -23.42
N SER A 5 10.72 38.41 -22.82
CA SER A 5 10.55 36.94 -22.93
C SER A 5 9.79 36.29 -21.76
N TYR A 6 9.27 37.08 -20.83
CA TYR A 6 8.49 36.57 -19.70
C TYR A 6 7.05 36.29 -20.11
N ASP A 7 6.74 35.01 -20.27
CA ASP A 7 5.38 34.52 -20.46
C ASP A 7 4.85 33.93 -19.14
N PRO A 8 4.09 34.69 -18.34
CA PRO A 8 3.64 34.26 -17.00
C PRO A 8 2.82 32.98 -17.05
N MET A 9 2.10 32.72 -18.15
CA MET A 9 1.30 31.52 -18.30
C MET A 9 2.16 30.29 -18.58
N LEU A 10 3.24 30.44 -19.36
CA LEU A 10 4.20 29.36 -19.58
C LEU A 10 4.95 29.01 -18.29
N GLU A 11 5.34 30.02 -17.50
CA GLU A 11 5.95 29.81 -16.19
C GLU A 11 5.00 29.12 -15.21
N SER A 12 3.71 29.48 -15.21
CA SER A 12 2.68 28.78 -14.43
C SER A 12 2.58 27.30 -14.81
N LEU A 13 2.58 26.97 -16.12
CA LEU A 13 2.56 25.59 -16.58
C LEU A 13 3.81 24.82 -16.14
N LYS A 14 5.00 25.42 -16.25
CA LYS A 14 6.25 24.80 -15.78
C LYS A 14 6.18 24.48 -14.29
N TYR A 15 5.69 25.43 -13.49
CA TYR A 15 5.47 25.22 -12.05
C TYR A 15 4.49 24.07 -11.77
N GLN A 16 3.40 23.97 -12.54
CA GLN A 16 2.45 22.86 -12.43
C GLN A 16 3.09 21.50 -12.76
N LEU A 17 3.93 21.44 -13.80
CA LEU A 17 4.68 20.23 -14.16
C LEU A 17 5.73 19.88 -13.09
N GLU A 18 6.36 20.88 -12.49
CA GLU A 18 7.28 20.69 -11.37
C GLU A 18 6.57 20.08 -10.16
N ILE A 19 5.37 20.59 -9.79
CA ILE A 19 4.57 19.99 -8.72
C ILE A 19 4.21 18.53 -9.07
N LEU A 20 3.86 18.22 -10.32
CA LEU A 20 3.58 16.84 -10.74
C LEU A 20 4.79 15.92 -10.60
N LYS A 21 5.99 16.42 -10.92
CA LYS A 21 7.24 15.69 -10.69
C LYS A 21 7.45 15.44 -9.20
N THR A 22 7.31 16.46 -8.37
CA THR A 22 7.41 16.32 -6.90
C THR A 22 6.36 15.36 -6.34
N GLU A 23 5.15 15.35 -6.90
CA GLU A 23 4.09 14.42 -6.52
C GLU A 23 4.48 12.97 -6.85
N LEU A 24 5.06 12.69 -8.03
CA LEU A 24 5.58 11.37 -8.36
C LEU A 24 6.68 10.92 -7.40
N GLU A 25 7.65 11.79 -7.11
CA GLU A 25 8.71 11.49 -6.14
C GLU A 25 8.15 11.22 -4.74
N SER A 26 7.09 11.95 -4.34
CA SER A 26 6.39 11.72 -3.08
C SER A 26 5.65 10.39 -3.05
N ILE A 27 5.02 10.00 -4.17
CA ILE A 27 4.37 8.69 -4.32
C ILE A 27 5.41 7.57 -4.19
N ASP A 28 6.54 7.66 -4.89
CA ASP A 28 7.60 6.64 -4.84
C ASP A 28 8.16 6.48 -3.42
N LYS A 29 8.42 7.59 -2.73
CA LYS A 29 8.83 7.58 -1.30
C LYS A 29 7.77 6.94 -0.41
N THR A 30 6.49 7.22 -0.68
CA THR A 30 5.37 6.63 0.09
C THR A 30 5.26 5.13 -0.13
N VAL A 31 5.41 4.67 -1.37
CA VAL A 31 5.41 3.24 -1.73
C VAL A 31 6.57 2.52 -1.03
N ALA A 32 7.79 3.06 -1.12
CA ALA A 32 8.97 2.48 -0.45
C ALA A 32 8.79 2.41 1.08
N ARG A 33 8.28 3.47 1.69
CA ARG A 33 7.98 3.48 3.14
C ARG A 33 6.92 2.45 3.52
N ILE A 34 5.91 2.23 2.68
CA ILE A 34 4.91 1.19 2.94
C ILE A 34 5.54 -0.20 2.84
N ASP A 35 6.42 -0.44 1.87
CA ASP A 35 7.13 -1.72 1.76
C ASP A 35 7.95 -2.00 3.03
N GLU A 36 8.67 -1.01 3.55
CA GLU A 36 9.37 -1.09 4.85
C GLU A 36 8.40 -1.42 6.00
N ILE A 37 7.28 -0.70 6.10
CA ILE A 37 6.25 -0.95 7.14
C ILE A 37 5.72 -2.38 7.04
N THR A 38 5.40 -2.88 5.85
CA THR A 38 4.88 -4.25 5.69
C THR A 38 5.91 -5.31 6.08
N GLN A 39 7.20 -5.08 5.79
CA GLN A 39 8.27 -5.96 6.26
C GLN A 39 8.41 -5.93 7.78
N THR A 40 8.35 -4.73 8.39
CA THR A 40 8.37 -4.58 9.85
C THR A 40 7.18 -5.30 10.50
N ILE A 41 5.97 -5.19 9.93
CA ILE A 41 4.76 -5.89 10.40
C ILE A 41 4.96 -7.40 10.38
N LYS A 42 5.52 -7.97 9.30
CA LYS A 42 5.81 -9.42 9.23
C LYS A 42 6.83 -9.86 10.28
N ASN A 43 7.90 -9.08 10.49
CA ASN A 43 8.90 -9.39 11.52
C ASN A 43 8.28 -9.39 12.91
N TRP A 44 7.48 -8.37 13.25
CA TRP A 44 6.74 -8.32 14.51
C TRP A 44 5.73 -9.44 14.64
N ALA A 45 5.05 -9.82 13.56
CA ALA A 45 4.14 -10.95 13.56
C ALA A 45 4.85 -12.24 14.01
N ILE A 46 6.03 -12.53 13.45
CA ILE A 46 6.83 -13.72 13.83
C ILE A 46 7.28 -13.64 15.28
N VAL A 47 7.86 -12.50 15.70
CA VAL A 47 8.39 -12.34 17.06
C VAL A 47 7.29 -12.48 18.11
N THR A 48 6.17 -11.78 17.93
CA THR A 48 5.03 -11.85 18.85
C THR A 48 4.44 -13.25 18.85
N TRP A 49 4.19 -13.84 17.68
CA TRP A 49 3.64 -15.19 17.56
C TRP A 49 4.54 -16.25 18.21
N ALA A 50 5.85 -16.24 17.93
CA ALA A 50 6.81 -17.18 18.49
C ALA A 50 6.93 -17.01 20.02
N GLY A 51 6.92 -15.77 20.51
CA GLY A 51 6.93 -15.48 21.95
C GLY A 51 5.71 -16.06 22.67
N VAL A 52 4.51 -15.86 22.11
CA VAL A 52 3.27 -16.40 22.71
C VAL A 52 3.23 -17.93 22.64
N ILE A 53 3.67 -18.55 21.55
CA ILE A 53 3.78 -20.02 21.46
C ILE A 53 4.78 -20.55 22.49
N SER A 54 5.96 -19.95 22.59
CA SER A 54 6.99 -20.37 23.54
C SER A 54 6.46 -20.33 24.97
N LEU A 55 5.75 -19.27 25.35
CA LEU A 55 5.09 -19.13 26.64
C LEU A 55 4.03 -20.23 26.87
N ALA A 56 3.16 -20.45 25.88
CA ALA A 56 2.07 -21.42 25.98
C ALA A 56 2.55 -22.87 26.06
N VAL A 57 3.66 -23.20 25.39
CA VAL A 57 4.30 -24.53 25.47
C VAL A 57 5.00 -24.74 26.81
N GLY A 58 5.67 -23.69 27.32
CA GLY A 58 6.43 -23.71 28.56
C GLY A 58 5.58 -23.87 29.82
N GLN A 59 4.30 -23.49 29.78
CA GLN A 59 3.38 -23.60 30.92
C GLN A 59 2.29 -24.65 30.64
N PRO A 60 2.26 -25.79 31.36
CA PRO A 60 1.28 -26.87 31.12
C PRO A 60 -0.18 -26.39 31.10
N GLU A 61 -0.54 -25.45 31.98
CA GLU A 61 -1.88 -24.89 32.09
C GLU A 61 -2.33 -24.10 30.84
N LEU A 62 -1.36 -23.55 30.08
CA LEU A 62 -1.61 -22.73 28.90
C LEU A 62 -1.64 -23.53 27.60
N ARG A 63 -1.17 -24.79 27.60
CA ARG A 63 -1.06 -25.62 26.38
C ARG A 63 -2.39 -25.78 25.64
N LYS A 64 -3.49 -25.92 26.39
CA LYS A 64 -4.86 -25.98 25.84
C LYS A 64 -5.28 -24.74 25.05
N TYR A 65 -4.59 -23.61 25.25
CA TYR A 65 -4.85 -22.34 24.56
C TYR A 65 -3.92 -22.06 23.37
N ILE A 66 -3.00 -22.99 23.02
CA ILE A 66 -2.08 -22.81 21.89
C ILE A 66 -2.85 -22.51 20.59
N MET A 67 -4.01 -23.13 20.37
CA MET A 67 -4.81 -22.88 19.16
C MET A 67 -5.27 -21.41 19.05
N ILE A 68 -5.46 -20.70 20.17
CA ILE A 68 -5.85 -19.29 20.20
C ILE A 68 -4.74 -18.39 19.64
N THR A 69 -3.48 -18.84 19.64
CA THR A 69 -2.36 -18.08 19.06
C THR A 69 -2.50 -17.84 17.56
N ALA A 70 -3.36 -18.61 16.86
CA ALA A 70 -3.74 -18.37 15.47
C ALA A 70 -4.41 -17.01 15.22
N LEU A 71 -4.98 -16.39 16.26
CA LEU A 71 -5.57 -15.05 16.16
C LEU A 71 -4.51 -13.97 15.91
N LEU A 72 -3.28 -14.15 16.38
CA LEU A 72 -2.20 -13.17 16.20
C LEU A 72 -1.86 -12.97 14.71
N PRO A 73 -1.53 -14.02 13.93
CA PRO A 73 -1.34 -13.88 12.49
C PRO A 73 -2.51 -13.22 11.76
N LEU A 74 -3.76 -13.45 12.18
CA LEU A 74 -4.94 -12.83 11.55
C LEU A 74 -4.96 -11.31 11.73
N ILE A 75 -4.60 -10.80 12.91
CA ILE A 75 -4.51 -9.36 13.19
C ILE A 75 -3.42 -8.73 12.32
N PHE A 76 -2.23 -9.35 12.28
CA PHE A 76 -1.13 -8.86 11.47
C PHE A 76 -1.43 -8.94 9.96
N TRP A 77 -2.13 -9.97 9.50
CA TRP A 77 -2.60 -10.09 8.11
C TRP A 77 -3.51 -8.94 7.73
N TYR A 78 -4.46 -8.58 8.60
CA TYR A 78 -5.32 -7.42 8.36
C TYR A 78 -4.52 -6.11 8.26
N MET A 79 -3.57 -5.88 9.17
CA MET A 79 -2.72 -4.69 9.16
C MET A 79 -1.88 -4.59 7.86
N ASP A 80 -1.22 -5.68 7.46
CA ASP A 80 -0.45 -5.75 6.21
C ASP A 80 -1.36 -5.46 4.99
N GLY A 81 -2.56 -6.05 4.97
CA GLY A 81 -3.56 -5.81 3.93
C GLY A 81 -4.03 -4.35 3.85
N TYR A 82 -4.17 -3.67 4.99
CA TYR A 82 -4.53 -2.25 5.05
C TYR A 82 -3.43 -1.35 4.46
N TRP A 83 -2.16 -1.59 4.82
CA TRP A 83 -1.05 -0.80 4.26
C TRP A 83 -0.88 -1.02 2.77
N ARG A 84 -0.98 -2.26 2.29
CA ARG A 84 -0.97 -2.57 0.84
C ARG A 84 -2.16 -1.96 0.09
N HIS A 85 -3.30 -1.82 0.75
CA HIS A 85 -4.42 -1.10 0.18
C HIS A 85 -4.06 0.38 -0.05
N LEU A 86 -3.44 1.04 0.94
CA LEU A 86 -2.96 2.41 0.78
C LEU A 86 -1.90 2.54 -0.33
N GLN A 87 -0.94 1.61 -0.39
CA GLN A 87 0.08 1.55 -1.46
C GLN A 87 -0.57 1.56 -2.84
N ARG A 88 -1.58 0.71 -3.06
CA ARG A 88 -2.28 0.62 -4.35
C ARG A 88 -3.01 1.91 -4.72
N ARG A 89 -3.51 2.68 -3.75
CA ARG A 89 -4.14 3.99 -4.02
C ARG A 89 -3.11 4.97 -4.59
N SER A 90 -1.93 5.05 -3.98
CA SER A 90 -0.81 5.88 -4.47
C SER A 90 -0.27 5.38 -5.81
N THR A 91 -0.12 4.06 -6.00
CA THR A 91 0.29 3.49 -7.30
C THR A 91 -0.72 3.82 -8.40
N PHE A 92 -2.02 3.77 -8.10
CA PHE A 92 -3.05 4.15 -9.07
C PHE A 92 -2.92 5.62 -9.48
N ARG A 93 -2.63 6.51 -8.54
CA ARG A 93 -2.34 7.92 -8.86
C ARG A 93 -1.13 8.04 -9.78
N ALA A 94 -0.04 7.31 -9.52
CA ALA A 94 1.13 7.30 -10.38
C ALA A 94 0.79 6.86 -11.81
N ILE A 95 -0.07 5.84 -11.95
CA ILE A 95 -0.58 5.38 -13.25
C ILE A 95 -1.32 6.51 -13.96
N LYS A 96 -2.20 7.28 -13.26
CA LYS A 96 -2.92 8.39 -13.88
C LYS A 96 -2.02 9.57 -14.27
N ILE A 97 -0.98 9.88 -13.49
CA ILE A 97 0.04 10.86 -13.89
C ILE A 97 0.76 10.37 -15.14
N ARG A 98 1.19 9.10 -15.17
CA ARG A 98 1.84 8.49 -16.35
C ARG A 98 0.92 8.53 -17.58
N GLU A 99 -0.35 8.16 -17.45
CA GLU A 99 -1.32 8.24 -18.54
C GLU A 99 -1.42 9.68 -19.07
N PHE A 100 -1.54 10.67 -18.19
CA PHE A 100 -1.61 12.08 -18.59
C PHE A 100 -0.36 12.55 -19.36
N LEU A 101 0.84 12.18 -18.89
CA LEU A 101 2.10 12.58 -19.52
C LEU A 101 2.31 11.97 -20.92
N ASN A 102 1.63 10.87 -21.23
CA ASN A 102 1.75 10.17 -22.53
C ASN A 102 0.53 10.41 -23.45
N ASP A 103 -0.39 11.29 -23.06
CA ASP A 103 -1.65 11.55 -23.78
C ASP A 103 -1.60 12.91 -24.49
N GLU A 104 -2.45 13.09 -25.50
CA GLU A 104 -2.62 14.35 -26.25
C GLU A 104 -3.00 15.53 -25.33
N ARG A 105 -3.56 15.23 -24.15
CA ARG A 105 -3.86 16.24 -23.12
C ARG A 105 -2.62 17.03 -22.70
N LEU A 106 -1.43 16.45 -22.71
CA LEU A 106 -0.21 17.18 -22.41
C LEU A 106 0.07 18.25 -23.48
N GLN A 107 -0.03 17.89 -24.76
CA GLN A 107 0.14 18.83 -25.87
C GLN A 107 -0.91 19.95 -25.81
N LYS A 108 -2.16 19.60 -25.52
CA LYS A 108 -3.24 20.59 -25.29
C LYS A 108 -2.93 21.50 -24.10
N SER A 109 -2.26 20.98 -23.06
CA SER A 109 -1.85 21.76 -21.90
C SER A 109 -0.76 22.79 -22.22
N PHE A 110 0.17 22.45 -23.13
CA PHE A 110 1.14 23.42 -23.65
C PHE A 110 0.48 24.50 -24.49
N ALA A 111 -0.47 24.14 -25.36
CA ALA A 111 -1.20 25.12 -26.17
C ALA A 111 -2.06 26.07 -25.32
N GLN A 112 -2.70 25.55 -24.27
CA GLN A 112 -3.55 26.32 -23.36
C GLN A 112 -2.78 26.95 -22.19
N LYS A 113 -1.48 26.67 -22.06
CA LYS A 113 -0.60 27.10 -20.97
C LYS A 113 -1.16 26.81 -19.56
N LYS A 114 -1.87 25.68 -19.43
CA LYS A 114 -2.49 25.19 -18.19
C LYS A 114 -2.75 23.69 -18.33
N LEU A 115 -2.63 22.92 -17.25
CA LEU A 115 -3.03 21.51 -17.27
C LEU A 115 -4.52 21.33 -17.61
N VAL A 116 -4.79 20.57 -18.67
CA VAL A 116 -6.15 20.30 -19.16
C VAL A 116 -6.61 18.94 -18.67
N GLY A 117 -7.69 18.93 -17.89
CA GLY A 117 -8.32 17.69 -17.41
C GLY A 117 -7.44 16.87 -16.46
N PHE A 118 -6.58 17.54 -15.68
CA PHE A 118 -5.71 16.90 -14.71
C PHE A 118 -5.61 17.74 -13.43
N LEU A 119 -5.95 17.14 -12.28
CA LEU A 119 -5.78 17.76 -10.97
C LEU A 119 -4.34 17.51 -10.47
N ILE A 120 -3.75 18.51 -9.84
CA ILE A 120 -2.40 18.46 -9.25
C ILE A 120 -2.54 18.17 -7.75
N TYR A 121 -1.54 17.50 -7.17
CA TYR A 121 -1.39 17.34 -5.73
C TYR A 121 -2.48 16.47 -5.10
N ASP A 122 -2.63 15.25 -5.62
CA ASP A 122 -3.52 14.22 -5.09
C ASP A 122 -2.77 12.88 -4.93
N PRO A 123 -1.76 12.79 -4.03
CA PRO A 123 -0.83 11.66 -3.95
C PRO A 123 -1.48 10.30 -3.61
N ILE A 124 -2.76 10.30 -3.24
CA ILE A 124 -3.54 9.10 -2.88
C ILE A 124 -4.67 8.85 -3.91
N GLY A 125 -4.83 9.71 -4.92
CA GLY A 125 -5.82 9.54 -5.98
C GLY A 125 -7.27 9.64 -5.49
N HIS A 126 -7.56 10.51 -4.52
CA HIS A 126 -8.90 10.72 -3.97
C HIS A 126 -9.94 11.08 -5.04
N GLN A 127 -9.54 11.81 -6.08
CA GLN A 127 -10.46 12.21 -7.16
C GLN A 127 -11.00 11.01 -7.97
N TYR A 128 -10.28 9.88 -7.95
CA TYR A 128 -10.63 8.69 -8.74
C TYR A 128 -11.46 7.68 -7.96
N LYS A 129 -11.85 7.98 -6.72
CA LYS A 129 -12.52 7.03 -5.81
C LYS A 129 -13.78 6.37 -6.39
N ASP A 130 -14.50 7.10 -7.24
CA ASP A 130 -15.76 6.66 -7.81
C ASP A 130 -15.60 5.89 -9.13
N LEU A 131 -14.42 5.92 -9.74
CA LEU A 131 -14.15 5.21 -10.99
C LEU A 131 -14.23 3.69 -10.78
N PRO A 132 -14.92 2.95 -11.67
CA PRO A 132 -14.96 1.48 -11.61
C PRO A 132 -13.56 0.86 -11.67
N GLU A 133 -12.67 1.45 -12.47
CA GLU A 133 -11.28 1.04 -12.59
C GLU A 133 -10.54 1.17 -11.26
N TYR A 134 -10.71 2.30 -10.57
CA TYR A 134 -10.14 2.53 -9.24
C TYR A 134 -10.61 1.47 -8.27
N LYS A 135 -11.94 1.30 -8.11
CA LYS A 135 -12.53 0.31 -7.20
C LYS A 135 -12.04 -1.11 -7.48
N LYS A 136 -11.93 -1.49 -8.76
CA LYS A 136 -11.38 -2.79 -9.19
C LYS A 136 -9.88 -2.93 -8.89
N TYR A 137 -9.13 -1.83 -9.00
CA TYR A 137 -7.70 -1.80 -8.71
C TYR A 137 -7.42 -1.87 -7.21
N ILE A 138 -8.15 -1.14 -6.38
CA ILE A 138 -7.90 -1.04 -4.93
C ILE A 138 -8.63 -2.07 -4.08
N ALA A 139 -9.49 -2.91 -4.68
CA ALA A 139 -10.35 -3.85 -3.96
C ALA A 139 -9.61 -4.60 -2.84
N ALA A 140 -10.07 -4.45 -1.59
CA ALA A 140 -9.42 -5.02 -0.40
C ALA A 140 -9.31 -6.56 -0.47
N ARG A 141 -10.27 -7.22 -1.13
CA ARG A 141 -10.20 -8.66 -1.39
C ARG A 141 -8.96 -9.04 -2.20
N ARG A 142 -8.50 -8.20 -3.14
CA ARG A 142 -7.29 -8.45 -3.92
C ARG A 142 -6.02 -8.17 -3.12
N THR A 143 -6.03 -7.18 -2.22
CA THR A 143 -4.87 -6.88 -1.37
C THR A 143 -4.63 -7.96 -0.33
N LEU A 144 -5.69 -8.49 0.27
CA LEU A 144 -5.58 -9.57 1.26
C LEU A 144 -5.23 -10.93 0.62
N ASN A 145 -5.55 -11.13 -0.66
CA ASN A 145 -5.27 -12.37 -1.39
C ASN A 145 -3.97 -12.36 -2.19
N PHE A 146 -3.06 -11.40 -1.96
CA PHE A 146 -1.71 -11.52 -2.52
C PHE A 146 -1.06 -12.81 -2.02
N ALA A 147 -0.54 -13.61 -2.95
CA ALA A 147 -0.03 -14.95 -2.65
C ALA A 147 1.02 -14.93 -1.53
N GLU A 148 1.94 -13.96 -1.56
CA GLU A 148 2.98 -13.81 -0.55
C GLU A 148 2.40 -13.57 0.86
N VAL A 149 1.50 -12.59 0.99
CA VAL A 149 0.84 -12.22 2.26
C VAL A 149 0.02 -13.41 2.78
N ARG A 150 -0.83 -13.96 1.91
CA ARG A 150 -1.71 -15.07 2.25
C ARG A 150 -0.91 -16.29 2.70
N ASN A 151 0.11 -16.69 1.95
CA ASN A 151 0.89 -17.90 2.26
C ASN A 151 1.67 -17.74 3.56
N PHE A 152 2.20 -16.54 3.82
CA PHE A 152 2.92 -16.23 5.06
C PHE A 152 2.02 -16.39 6.30
N TYR A 153 0.88 -15.68 6.35
CA TYR A 153 0.01 -15.72 7.52
C TYR A 153 -0.76 -17.05 7.65
N LEU A 154 -1.18 -17.67 6.54
CA LEU A 154 -1.77 -19.01 6.59
C LEU A 154 -0.78 -20.05 7.12
N GLY A 155 0.51 -19.95 6.79
CA GLY A 155 1.54 -20.82 7.34
C GLY A 155 1.58 -20.76 8.87
N LEU A 156 1.61 -19.55 9.44
CA LEU A 156 1.62 -19.36 10.90
C LEU A 156 0.33 -19.89 11.56
N ILE A 157 -0.83 -19.67 10.93
CA ILE A 157 -2.12 -20.17 11.43
C ILE A 157 -2.13 -21.71 11.44
N ILE A 158 -1.70 -22.34 10.34
CA ILE A 158 -1.64 -23.80 10.22
C ILE A 158 -0.72 -24.38 11.29
N ILE A 159 0.46 -23.80 11.50
CA ILE A 159 1.39 -24.24 12.55
C ILE A 159 0.73 -24.13 13.93
N SER A 160 0.04 -23.02 14.22
CA SER A 160 -0.65 -22.81 15.50
C SER A 160 -1.74 -23.87 15.74
N VAL A 161 -2.50 -24.23 14.70
CA VAL A 161 -3.53 -25.28 14.79
C VAL A 161 -2.90 -26.65 15.00
N ILE A 162 -1.85 -26.99 14.24
CA ILE A 162 -1.15 -28.29 14.38
C ILE A 162 -0.58 -28.43 15.79
N LEU A 163 0.11 -27.41 16.30
CA LEU A 163 0.64 -27.42 17.67
C LEU A 163 -0.48 -27.55 18.70
N GLY A 164 -1.57 -26.81 18.53
CA GLY A 164 -2.73 -26.90 19.42
C GLY A 164 -3.32 -28.31 19.47
N VAL A 165 -3.41 -28.98 18.32
CA VAL A 165 -3.88 -30.38 18.23
C VAL A 165 -2.90 -31.33 18.92
N VAL A 166 -1.59 -31.22 18.63
CA VAL A 166 -0.56 -32.09 19.22
C VAL A 166 -0.55 -31.99 20.75
N PHE A 167 -0.56 -30.78 21.30
CA PHE A 167 -0.54 -30.55 22.75
C PHE A 167 -1.88 -30.79 23.44
N PHE A 168 -2.97 -30.98 22.70
CA PHE A 168 -4.25 -31.38 23.27
C PHE A 168 -4.31 -32.89 23.55
N TYR A 169 -3.56 -33.70 22.79
CA TYR A 169 -3.52 -35.15 22.91
C TYR A 169 -2.37 -35.70 23.77
N ILE A 170 -1.42 -34.84 24.17
CA ILE A 170 -0.29 -35.16 25.06
C ILE A 170 -0.60 -34.63 26.45
#